data_AF-A0AAV7VUE8-F1
#
_entry.id   AF-A0AAV7VUE8-F1
#
_cell.length_a   1.000
_cell.length_b   1.000
_cell.length_c   1.000
_cell.angle_alpha   90.00
_cell.angle_beta   90.00
_cell.angle_gamma   90.00
#
_symmetry.space_group_name_H-M   'P 1'
#
loop_
_entity.id
_entity.type
_entity.pdbx_description
1 polymer ?
#
loop_
_entity_poly.entity_id
_entity_poly.type
_entity_poly.pdbx_seq_one_letter_code
_entity_poly.pdbx_strand_id
1 'polypeptide(L)'
;ADVLSQYELDLNYLQGHWYVPVADLMNIYQEFYGRRSITEGAIIDCTYLLFLEMKGEMVAVSTLFPIYAKKSTFLVDRFHDYFLGGLDDMAFWATQIYQLTSFMLENGTSGCYIPENPLFIQCTGEERNSSIVKPQRNGYHSSASSSLMKKVGADIISTGKGVQFRMNSW
;
A
#
# COMPACT_ATOMS: atom_id res chain seq x y z
N ALA A 1 -3.36 -5.27 5.18
CA ALA A 1 -2.18 -6.14 5.44
C ALA A 1 -2.69 -7.54 5.23
N ASP A 2 -2.08 -8.37 4.39
CA ASP A 2 -2.71 -9.63 3.98
C ASP A 2 -3.11 -10.51 5.19
N VAL A 3 -4.21 -11.24 5.02
CA VAL A 3 -4.82 -12.17 5.97
C VAL A 3 -3.80 -13.06 6.70
N LEU A 4 -2.81 -13.62 5.97
CA LEU A 4 -1.79 -14.50 6.50
C LEU A 4 -0.79 -13.72 7.38
N SER A 5 -0.34 -12.57 6.91
CA SER A 5 0.51 -11.67 7.70
C SER A 5 -0.14 -11.23 9.01
N GLN A 6 -1.46 -10.98 9.03
CA GLN A 6 -2.17 -10.63 10.27
C GLN A 6 -2.30 -11.79 11.27
N TYR A 7 -2.30 -13.03 10.77
CA TYR A 7 -2.40 -14.22 11.59
C TYR A 7 -1.04 -14.59 12.21
N GLU A 8 0.05 -14.46 11.45
CA GLU A 8 1.40 -14.80 11.91
C GLU A 8 2.09 -13.67 12.71
N LEU A 9 1.82 -12.39 12.39
CA LEU A 9 2.56 -11.25 12.94
C LEU A 9 1.75 -10.45 13.97
N ASP A 10 2.43 -9.85 14.94
CA ASP A 10 1.84 -8.87 15.85
C ASP A 10 1.70 -7.50 15.14
N LEU A 11 0.48 -7.22 14.66
CA LEU A 11 0.12 -5.96 14.01
C LEU A 11 -0.66 -5.00 14.93
N ASN A 12 -0.52 -5.13 16.25
CA ASN A 12 -1.22 -4.28 17.23
C ASN A 12 -0.95 -2.77 17.02
N TYR A 13 0.22 -2.41 16.48
CA TYR A 13 0.58 -1.03 16.17
C TYR A 13 -0.36 -0.37 15.13
N LEU A 14 -1.04 -1.16 14.30
CA LEU A 14 -1.99 -0.65 13.32
C LEU A 14 -3.42 -0.44 13.89
N GLN A 15 -3.66 -0.83 15.15
CA GLN A 15 -5.02 -1.02 15.69
C GLN A 15 -5.64 0.20 16.39
N GLY A 16 -4.90 1.23 16.78
CA GLY A 16 -5.48 2.25 17.67
C GLY A 16 -6.13 3.44 16.96
N HIS A 17 -5.35 4.08 16.10
CA HIS A 17 -5.65 5.41 15.57
C HIS A 17 -4.74 5.71 14.38
N TRP A 18 -5.29 6.30 13.33
CA TRP A 18 -4.49 6.76 12.21
C TRP A 18 -4.46 8.28 12.20
N TYR A 19 -3.28 8.87 12.04
CA TYR A 19 -3.12 10.30 11.81
C TYR A 19 -2.63 10.49 10.38
N VAL A 20 -3.37 11.29 9.61
CA VAL A 20 -3.06 11.60 8.22
C VAL A 20 -2.71 13.09 8.12
N PRO A 21 -1.46 13.45 7.80
CA PRO A 21 -1.05 14.85 7.63
C PRO A 21 -1.50 15.38 6.26
N VAL A 22 -2.79 15.68 6.14
CA VAL A 22 -3.42 16.04 4.86
C VAL A 22 -2.77 17.27 4.21
N ALA A 23 -2.42 18.29 5.00
CA ALA A 23 -1.79 19.50 4.49
C ALA A 23 -0.41 19.22 3.87
N ASP A 24 0.40 18.38 4.53
CA ASP A 24 1.74 18.04 4.06
C ASP A 24 1.66 17.14 2.81
N LEU A 25 0.73 16.19 2.80
CA LEU A 25 0.47 15.35 1.62
C LEU A 25 0.04 16.20 0.42
N MET A 26 -0.80 17.21 0.62
CA MET A 26 -1.20 18.12 -0.44
C MET A 26 -0.01 18.85 -1.05
N ASN A 27 0.92 19.30 -0.20
CA ASN A 27 2.12 20.01 -0.64
C ASN A 27 3.06 19.07 -1.42
N ILE A 28 3.29 17.85 -0.92
CA ILE A 28 4.12 16.84 -1.58
C ILE A 28 3.54 16.49 -2.97
N TYR A 29 2.23 16.26 -3.07
CA TYR A 29 1.61 15.94 -4.35
C TYR A 29 1.70 17.10 -5.35
N GLN A 30 1.56 18.34 -4.87
CA GLN A 30 1.70 19.52 -5.71
C GLN A 30 3.14 19.68 -6.22
N GLU A 31 4.14 19.45 -5.37
CA GLU A 31 5.56 19.49 -5.73
C GLU A 31 5.92 18.38 -6.73
N PHE A 32 5.48 17.14 -6.45
CA PHE A 32 5.80 15.98 -7.27
C PHE A 32 5.19 16.05 -8.68
N TYR A 33 3.92 16.47 -8.80
CA TYR A 33 3.23 16.52 -10.09
C TYR A 33 3.34 17.88 -10.81
N GLY A 34 3.88 18.90 -10.15
CA GLY A 34 3.95 20.28 -10.67
C GLY A 34 2.58 20.92 -10.92
N ARG A 35 1.48 20.28 -10.49
CA ARG A 35 0.09 20.72 -10.65
C ARG A 35 -0.77 20.15 -9.53
N ARG A 36 -1.89 20.81 -9.23
CA ARG A 36 -2.91 20.28 -8.31
C ARG A 36 -3.67 19.13 -8.97
N SER A 37 -3.22 17.91 -8.73
CA SER A 37 -3.83 16.68 -9.25
C SER A 37 -4.86 16.06 -8.31
N ILE A 38 -4.78 16.33 -7.00
CA ILE A 38 -5.57 15.70 -5.95
C ILE A 38 -6.21 16.78 -5.05
N THR A 39 -7.42 16.52 -4.55
CA THR A 39 -8.14 17.40 -3.62
C THR A 39 -8.03 16.91 -2.18
N GLU A 40 -8.21 17.81 -1.21
CA GLU A 40 -8.10 17.49 0.22
C GLU A 40 -9.10 16.40 0.62
N GLY A 41 -10.34 16.54 0.14
CA GLY A 41 -11.40 15.55 0.35
C GLY A 41 -11.04 14.18 -0.23
N ALA A 42 -10.37 14.11 -1.39
CA ALA A 42 -9.95 12.84 -1.95
C ALA A 42 -8.89 12.14 -1.07
N ILE A 43 -7.95 12.89 -0.49
CA ILE A 43 -6.97 12.32 0.44
C ILE A 43 -7.69 11.78 1.68
N ILE A 44 -8.60 12.56 2.27
CA ILE A 44 -9.34 12.17 3.47
C ILE A 44 -10.20 10.93 3.18
N ASP A 45 -11.01 10.97 2.12
CA ASP A 45 -11.92 9.88 1.78
C ASP A 45 -11.15 8.60 1.44
N CYS A 46 -10.14 8.66 0.57
CA CYS A 46 -9.36 7.47 0.21
C CYS A 46 -8.61 6.87 1.41
N THR A 47 -8.01 7.71 2.27
CA THR A 47 -7.30 7.22 3.47
C THR A 47 -8.26 6.68 4.53
N TYR A 48 -9.46 7.25 4.64
CA TYR A 48 -10.52 6.72 5.49
C TYR A 48 -11.04 5.37 4.99
N LEU A 49 -11.16 5.19 3.67
CA LEU A 49 -11.52 3.89 3.07
C LEU A 49 -10.50 2.80 3.43
N LEU A 50 -9.21 3.13 3.27
CA LEU A 50 -8.11 2.23 3.61
C LEU A 50 -8.13 1.86 5.11
N PHE A 51 -8.41 2.84 5.98
CA PHE A 51 -8.56 2.59 7.41
C PHE A 51 -9.72 1.61 7.69
N LEU A 52 -10.88 1.83 7.08
CA LEU A 52 -12.04 0.95 7.27
C LEU A 52 -11.83 -0.45 6.69
N GLU A 53 -11.23 -0.56 5.52
CA GLU A 53 -10.89 -1.85 4.90
C GLU A 53 -9.96 -2.65 5.80
N MET A 54 -8.91 -2.00 6.30
CA MET A 54 -7.95 -2.60 7.21
C MET A 54 -8.62 -3.08 8.52
N LYS A 55 -9.56 -2.30 9.06
CA LYS A 55 -10.36 -2.68 10.23
C LYS A 55 -11.33 -3.83 9.95
N GLY A 56 -12.01 -3.79 8.81
CA GLY A 56 -12.90 -4.86 8.37
C GLY A 56 -12.14 -6.17 8.17
N GLU A 57 -10.95 -6.10 7.56
CA GLU A 57 -10.03 -7.21 7.42
C GLU A 57 -9.65 -7.78 8.79
N MET A 58 -9.16 -6.97 9.73
CA MET A 58 -8.81 -7.45 11.08
C MET A 58 -9.94 -8.18 11.80
N VAL A 59 -11.17 -7.66 11.75
CA VAL A 59 -12.32 -8.29 12.42
C VAL A 59 -12.75 -9.58 11.73
N ALA A 60 -12.86 -9.57 10.39
CA ALA A 60 -13.28 -10.74 9.63
C ALA A 60 -12.20 -11.85 9.62
N VAL A 61 -10.92 -11.46 9.55
CA VAL A 61 -9.78 -12.38 9.48
C VAL A 61 -9.51 -13.04 10.82
N SER A 62 -9.52 -12.28 11.93
CA SER A 62 -9.24 -12.83 13.27
C SER A 62 -10.23 -13.92 13.69
N THR A 63 -11.43 -13.93 13.11
CA THR A 63 -12.47 -14.91 13.40
C THR A 63 -12.48 -16.09 12.42
N LEU A 64 -12.33 -15.83 11.11
CA LEU A 64 -12.53 -16.87 10.09
C LEU A 64 -11.24 -17.61 9.73
N PHE A 65 -10.13 -16.89 9.53
CA PHE A 65 -8.90 -17.48 9.00
C PHE A 65 -8.29 -18.58 9.90
N PRO A 66 -8.25 -18.45 11.24
CA PRO A 66 -7.74 -19.51 12.12
C PRO A 66 -8.48 -20.85 11.97
N ILE A 67 -9.77 -20.82 11.62
CA ILE A 67 -10.58 -22.03 11.43
C ILE A 67 -10.15 -22.78 10.16
N TYR A 68 -9.83 -22.05 9.10
CA TYR A 68 -9.41 -22.63 7.82
C TYR A 68 -7.92 -22.97 7.79
N ALA A 69 -7.07 -22.15 8.41
CA ALA A 69 -5.63 -22.39 8.52
C ALA A 69 -5.34 -23.74 9.20
N LYS A 70 -6.13 -24.12 10.21
CA LYS A 70 -6.03 -25.46 10.86
C LYS A 70 -6.29 -26.65 9.94
N LYS A 71 -7.01 -26.47 8.82
CA LYS A 71 -7.29 -27.55 7.86
C LYS A 71 -6.16 -27.76 6.86
N SER A 72 -5.36 -26.72 6.59
CA SER A 72 -4.23 -26.76 5.67
C SER A 72 -3.17 -25.76 6.14
N THR A 73 -2.24 -26.24 6.96
CA THR A 73 -1.21 -25.40 7.61
C THR A 73 -0.07 -25.02 6.68
N PHE A 74 -0.01 -25.56 5.47
CA PHE A 74 1.12 -25.38 4.57
C PHE A 74 1.51 -23.92 4.33
N LEU A 75 0.54 -23.03 4.09
CA LEU A 75 0.82 -21.60 3.85
C LEU A 75 1.27 -20.85 5.11
N VAL A 76 0.77 -21.26 6.28
CA VAL A 76 1.19 -20.75 7.58
C VAL A 76 2.63 -21.20 7.86
N ASP A 77 2.88 -22.50 7.78
CA ASP A 77 4.18 -23.11 8.07
C ASP A 77 5.27 -22.62 7.12
N ARG A 78 4.91 -22.31 5.88
CA ARG A 78 5.84 -21.84 4.84
C ARG A 78 5.83 -20.34 4.61
N PHE A 79 5.11 -19.55 5.41
CA PHE A 79 4.95 -18.13 5.14
C PHE A 79 6.30 -17.38 4.98
N HIS A 80 7.30 -17.77 5.76
CA HIS A 80 8.64 -17.18 5.69
C HIS A 80 9.46 -17.67 4.49
N ASP A 81 9.52 -18.99 4.27
CA ASP A 81 10.42 -19.64 3.33
C ASP A 81 9.74 -20.09 2.01
N TYR A 82 8.50 -19.69 1.77
CA TYR A 82 7.78 -20.00 0.54
C TYR A 82 8.52 -19.45 -0.68
N PHE A 83 8.77 -20.33 -1.65
CA PHE A 83 9.47 -19.96 -2.87
C PHE A 83 8.59 -19.04 -3.73
N LEU A 84 9.15 -17.93 -4.22
CA LEU A 84 8.46 -16.91 -5.03
C LEU A 84 7.28 -16.25 -4.32
N GLY A 85 7.51 -15.71 -3.11
CA GLY A 85 6.49 -14.95 -2.39
C GLY A 85 6.45 -15.15 -0.88
N GLY A 86 7.37 -15.94 -0.31
CA GLY A 86 7.60 -15.93 1.12
C GLY A 86 8.25 -14.62 1.57
N LEU A 87 8.17 -14.36 2.88
CA LEU A 87 8.72 -13.13 3.49
C LEU A 87 10.20 -12.91 3.12
N ASP A 88 11.00 -13.98 3.11
CA ASP A 88 12.44 -13.90 2.87
C ASP A 88 12.76 -13.52 1.41
N ASP A 89 12.01 -14.07 0.46
CA ASP A 89 12.13 -13.73 -0.97
C ASP A 89 11.72 -12.27 -1.22
N MET A 90 10.61 -11.82 -0.60
CA MET A 90 10.18 -10.43 -0.68
C MET A 90 11.22 -9.47 -0.10
N ALA A 91 11.82 -9.81 1.04
CA ALA A 91 12.86 -8.99 1.69
C ALA A 91 14.13 -8.89 0.81
N PHE A 92 14.53 -9.99 0.19
CA PHE A 92 15.64 -10.01 -0.76
C PHE A 92 15.37 -9.08 -1.95
N TRP A 93 14.20 -9.22 -2.60
CA TRP A 93 13.83 -8.37 -3.73
C TRP A 93 13.71 -6.89 -3.34
N ALA A 94 13.13 -6.58 -2.19
CA ALA A 94 13.02 -5.20 -1.70
C ALA A 94 14.41 -4.55 -1.53
N THR A 95 15.37 -5.30 -0.98
CA THR A 95 16.76 -4.82 -0.83
C THR A 95 17.39 -4.56 -2.19
N GLN A 96 17.21 -5.47 -3.15
CA GLN A 96 17.76 -5.34 -4.49
C GLN A 96 17.19 -4.11 -5.23
N ILE A 97 15.88 -3.91 -5.17
CA ILE A 97 15.23 -2.76 -5.81
C ILE A 97 15.61 -1.46 -5.11
N TYR A 98 15.78 -1.46 -3.80
CA TYR A 98 16.24 -0.28 -3.06
C TYR A 98 17.63 0.15 -3.54
N GLN A 99 18.56 -0.79 -3.71
CA GLN A 99 19.90 -0.50 -4.22
C GLN A 99 19.86 0.10 -5.63
N LEU A 100 19.07 -0.48 -6.54
CA LEU A 100 18.88 0.06 -7.90
C LEU A 100 18.27 1.46 -7.86
N THR A 101 17.32 1.69 -6.97
CA THR A 101 16.67 3.00 -6.81
C THR A 101 17.65 4.05 -6.28
N SER A 102 18.50 3.68 -5.33
CA SER A 102 19.58 4.57 -4.84
C SER A 102 20.55 4.94 -5.96
N PHE A 103 20.95 3.97 -6.78
CA PHE A 103 21.80 4.22 -7.94
C PHE A 103 21.14 5.18 -8.95
N MET A 104 19.84 4.99 -9.22
CA MET A 104 19.08 5.88 -10.10
C MET A 104 18.92 7.30 -9.52
N LEU A 105 18.85 7.44 -8.20
CA LEU A 105 18.81 8.74 -7.53
C LEU A 105 20.14 9.50 -7.63
N GLU A 106 21.27 8.78 -7.54
CA GLU A 106 22.61 9.37 -7.61
C GLU A 106 23.04 9.70 -9.04
N ASN A 107 22.78 8.80 -10.00
CA ASN A 107 23.31 8.89 -11.36
C ASN A 107 22.25 9.25 -12.41
N GLY A 108 21.00 9.42 -12.00
CA GLY A 108 19.86 9.59 -12.90
C GLY A 108 19.38 8.27 -13.50
N THR A 109 18.26 8.33 -14.23
CA THR A 109 17.58 7.15 -14.80
C THR A 109 17.91 6.89 -16.27
N SER A 110 18.76 7.71 -16.90
CA SER A 110 18.99 7.68 -18.35
C SER A 110 19.66 6.38 -18.85
N GLY A 111 20.42 5.70 -17.99
CA GLY A 111 21.07 4.42 -18.30
C GLY A 111 20.31 3.19 -17.80
N CYS A 112 19.03 3.32 -17.43
CA CYS A 112 18.25 2.24 -16.83
C CYS A 112 16.99 1.94 -17.66
N TYR A 113 16.74 0.65 -17.89
CA TYR A 113 15.46 0.16 -18.36
C TYR A 113 14.51 0.00 -17.16
N ILE A 114 13.42 0.77 -17.18
CA ILE A 114 12.40 0.80 -16.12
C ILE A 114 11.07 0.27 -16.69
N PRO A 115 10.81 -1.05 -16.60
CA PRO A 115 9.54 -1.63 -16.99
C PRO A 115 8.44 -1.34 -15.96
N GLU A 116 7.19 -1.68 -16.28
CA GLU A 116 6.08 -1.50 -15.34
C GLU A 116 6.21 -2.32 -14.05
N ASN A 117 6.72 -3.54 -14.17
CA ASN A 117 7.00 -4.36 -13.00
C ASN A 117 8.41 -4.02 -12.49
N PRO A 118 8.54 -3.41 -11.31
CA PRO A 118 9.82 -2.94 -10.79
C PRO A 118 10.82 -4.08 -10.54
N LEU A 119 10.38 -5.33 -10.41
CA LEU A 119 11.26 -6.49 -10.25
C LEU A 119 12.22 -6.69 -11.43
N PHE A 120 11.94 -6.09 -12.59
CA PHE A 120 12.75 -6.23 -13.80
C PHE A 120 13.53 -4.97 -14.16
N ILE A 121 13.71 -4.03 -13.23
CA ILE A 121 14.56 -2.86 -13.45
C ILE A 121 16.00 -3.33 -13.70
N GLN A 122 16.61 -2.81 -14.77
CA GLN A 122 18.00 -3.11 -15.13
C GLN A 122 18.73 -1.82 -15.50
N CYS A 123 19.81 -1.53 -14.79
CA CYS A 123 20.73 -0.43 -15.09
C CYS A 123 22.01 -0.99 -15.70
N THR A 124 21.92 -1.43 -16.96
CA THR A 124 23.09 -1.82 -17.76
C THR A 124 23.55 -0.60 -18.55
N GLY A 125 24.83 -0.25 -18.52
CA GLY A 125 25.41 0.88 -19.26
C GLY A 125 25.31 0.80 -20.80
N GLU A 126 24.47 -0.07 -21.36
CA GLU A 126 24.13 -0.14 -22.77
C GLU A 126 22.66 0.24 -22.99
N GLU A 127 22.44 1.30 -23.78
CA GLU A 127 21.13 1.79 -24.19
C GLU A 127 20.37 0.72 -25.00
N ARG A 128 19.40 0.05 -24.38
CA ARG A 128 18.38 -0.68 -25.12
C ARG A 128 17.13 0.18 -25.27
N ASN A 129 16.96 0.75 -26.47
CA ASN A 129 15.72 1.35 -26.93
C ASN A 129 14.59 0.31 -26.86
N SER A 130 13.80 0.37 -25.80
CA SER A 130 12.65 -0.50 -25.60
C SER A 130 11.39 0.36 -25.70
N SER A 131 10.58 0.03 -26.71
CA SER A 131 9.27 0.61 -26.94
C SER A 131 8.39 0.37 -25.73
N ILE A 132 8.01 1.44 -25.02
CA ILE A 132 7.07 1.40 -23.90
C ILE A 132 5.70 0.95 -24.44
N VAL A 133 5.37 -0.33 -24.29
CA VAL A 133 4.00 -0.80 -24.45
C VAL A 133 3.27 -0.46 -23.16
N LYS A 134 2.50 0.63 -23.17
CA LYS A 134 1.56 0.96 -22.09
C LYS A 134 0.44 -0.09 -22.12
N PRO A 135 0.27 -0.94 -21.10
CA PRO A 135 -0.95 -1.71 -20.95
C PRO A 135 -2.11 -0.75 -20.71
N GLN A 136 -3.23 -1.06 -21.37
CA GLN A 136 -4.49 -0.39 -21.09
C GLN A 136 -4.91 -0.72 -19.65
N ARG A 137 -4.87 0.28 -18.77
CA ARG A 137 -5.53 0.20 -17.46
C ARG A 137 -7.04 0.15 -17.69
N ASN A 138 -7.67 -0.95 -17.32
CA ASN A 138 -9.12 -0.99 -17.19
C ASN A 138 -9.53 0.04 -16.14
N GLY A 139 -10.30 1.04 -16.56
CA GLY A 139 -10.74 2.19 -15.76
C GLY A 139 -11.79 1.84 -14.70
N TYR A 140 -11.57 0.77 -13.93
CA TYR A 140 -12.41 0.40 -12.81
C TYR A 140 -12.08 1.27 -11.59
N HIS A 141 -12.25 2.59 -11.73
CA HIS A 141 -12.44 3.47 -10.60
C HIS A 141 -13.92 3.42 -10.26
N SER A 142 -14.31 2.51 -9.36
CA SER A 142 -15.65 2.60 -8.79
C SER A 142 -15.75 3.93 -8.06
N SER A 143 -16.75 4.74 -8.41
CA SER A 143 -17.14 5.92 -7.66
C SER A 143 -17.73 5.46 -6.33
N ALA A 144 -16.87 5.05 -5.40
CA ALA A 144 -17.25 4.81 -4.02
C ALA A 144 -17.74 6.15 -3.46
N SER A 145 -19.06 6.33 -3.49
CA SER A 145 -19.74 7.54 -3.05
C SER A 145 -19.40 7.81 -1.59
N SER A 146 -18.86 9.00 -1.30
CA SER A 146 -18.57 9.53 0.03
C SER A 146 -19.75 9.47 1.02
N SER A 147 -20.99 9.34 0.51
CA SER A 147 -22.19 9.14 1.34
C SER A 147 -22.24 7.78 2.06
N LEU A 148 -21.59 6.75 1.53
CA LEU A 148 -21.55 5.41 2.16
C LEU A 148 -20.58 5.40 3.35
N MET A 149 -19.55 6.24 3.31
CA MET A 149 -18.48 6.35 4.30
C MET A 149 -18.94 7.04 5.59
N LYS A 150 -19.83 8.02 5.48
CA LYS A 150 -20.50 8.67 6.64
C LYS A 150 -21.39 7.72 7.45
N LYS A 151 -21.72 6.54 6.90
CA LYS A 151 -22.61 5.57 7.54
C LYS A 151 -21.86 4.49 8.34
N VAL A 152 -20.53 4.42 8.21
CA VAL A 152 -19.67 3.49 8.95
C VAL A 152 -19.10 4.22 10.15
N GLY A 153 -19.33 3.70 11.36
CA GLY A 153 -19.13 4.39 12.64
C GLY A 153 -17.68 4.59 13.10
N ALA A 154 -16.80 5.09 12.23
CA ALA A 154 -15.52 5.66 12.67
C ALA A 154 -15.60 7.20 12.71
N ASP A 155 -15.09 7.77 13.78
CA ASP A 155 -15.06 9.21 14.01
C ASP A 155 -13.85 9.83 13.29
N ILE A 156 -14.10 10.87 12.51
CA ILE A 156 -13.06 11.69 11.86
C ILE A 156 -12.88 12.95 12.69
N ILE A 157 -11.74 13.08 13.37
CA ILE A 157 -11.38 14.24 14.18
C ILE A 157 -10.44 15.11 13.35
N SER A 158 -10.89 16.30 12.96
CA SER A 158 -10.04 17.27 12.27
C SER A 158 -9.07 17.91 13.26
N THR A 159 -7.80 17.93 12.90
CA THR A 159 -6.71 18.56 13.64
C THR A 159 -6.03 19.58 12.71
N GLY A 160 -5.41 20.64 13.24
CA GLY A 160 -5.03 21.80 12.42
C GLY A 160 -4.24 21.53 11.12
N LYS A 161 -3.43 20.46 11.07
CA LYS A 161 -2.65 20.07 9.87
C LYS A 161 -3.10 18.77 9.19
N GLY A 162 -4.15 18.11 9.70
CA GLY A 162 -4.51 16.77 9.25
C GLY A 162 -5.77 16.20 9.89
N VAL A 163 -6.01 14.91 9.69
CA VAL A 163 -7.18 14.21 10.25
C VAL A 163 -6.74 13.03 11.08
N GLN A 164 -7.43 12.79 12.18
CA GLN A 164 -7.28 11.59 13.00
C GLN A 164 -8.52 10.70 12.82
N PHE A 165 -8.29 9.45 12.47
CA PHE A 165 -9.34 8.43 12.40
C PHE A 165 -9.34 7.62 13.69
N ARG A 166 -10.52 7.52 14.32
CA ARG A 166 -10.74 6.73 15.53
C ARG A 166 -11.95 5.83 15.33
N MET A 167 -11.81 4.55 15.66
CA MET A 167 -12.94 3.64 15.78
C MET A 167 -13.23 3.46 17.27
N ASN A 168 -14.49 3.59 17.67
CA ASN A 168 -14.89 3.19 19.02
C ASN A 168 -14.75 1.66 19.12
N SER A 169 -14.07 1.19 20.17
CA SER A 169 -13.87 -0.25 20.41
C SER A 169 -15.23 -0.95 20.49
N TRP A 170 -15.35 -2.09 19.81
CA TRP A 170 -16.47 -3.02 19.96
C TRP A 170 -16.25 -3.91 21.18
#